data_AF-A0A3C0IQF7-F1
#
_entry.id   AF-A0A3C0IQF7-F1
#
_cell.length_a   1.000
_cell.length_b   1.000
_cell.length_c   1.000
_cell.angle_alpha   90.00
_cell.angle_beta   90.00
_cell.angle_gamma   90.00
#
_symmetry.space_group_name_H-M   'P 1'
#
loop_
_entity.id
_entity.type
_entity.pdbx_description
1 polymer ?
#
loop_
_entity_poly.entity_id
_entity_poly.type
_entity_poly.pdbx_seq_one_letter_code
_entity_poly.pdbx_strand_id
1 'polypeptide(L)'
;MQQTVPKKAAITPAITSQNDIVIHGARTHNLKNVTVSFPRNKFIVVTGVSGSGKSSLTIDTLFAEGQRRYAESLSAYARQFMSRMAKPDVDYIKGLCPAIAIEQKVVTRTPRSTVGSMTEIYDYLRLLYARAGITYSPISGKVVKKDDVTDVVQAILHLPQGQRLYILSTMPANGKRDLKEELNIQLQKGFSRVAVLSNQ
;
A
#
# COMPACT_ATOMS: atom_id res chain seq x y z
N MET A 1 -21.69 7.11 65.20
CA MET A 1 -22.30 6.18 64.23
C MET A 1 -21.61 6.37 62.90
N GLN A 2 -20.72 5.44 62.52
CA GLN A 2 -19.99 5.49 61.25
C GLN A 2 -20.95 5.13 60.11
N GLN A 3 -21.12 6.04 59.15
CA GLN A 3 -21.84 5.77 57.91
C GLN A 3 -20.97 4.88 57.01
N THR A 4 -21.39 3.64 56.83
CA THR A 4 -20.80 2.67 55.91
C THR A 4 -21.10 3.08 54.47
N VAL A 5 -20.05 3.42 53.72
CA VAL A 5 -20.10 3.66 52.27
C VAL A 5 -20.48 2.35 51.56
N PRO A 6 -21.46 2.34 50.64
CA PRO A 6 -21.85 1.12 49.95
C PRO A 6 -20.73 0.64 49.02
N LYS A 7 -20.36 -0.63 49.20
CA LYS A 7 -19.36 -1.36 48.41
C LYS A 7 -19.87 -1.46 46.96
N LYS A 8 -19.15 -0.84 46.02
CA LYS A 8 -19.45 -0.82 44.58
C LYS A 8 -19.62 -2.25 44.08
N ALA A 9 -20.83 -2.61 43.64
CA ALA A 9 -21.14 -3.93 43.12
C ALA A 9 -20.26 -4.24 41.89
N ALA A 10 -19.57 -5.37 41.91
CA ALA A 10 -18.81 -5.85 40.77
C ALA A 10 -19.78 -6.20 39.65
N ILE A 11 -19.64 -5.52 38.51
CA ILE A 11 -20.40 -5.80 37.29
C ILE A 11 -19.83 -7.09 36.71
N THR A 12 -20.41 -8.23 37.07
CA THR A 12 -20.18 -9.48 36.33
C THR A 12 -20.83 -9.32 34.96
N PRO A 13 -20.09 -9.36 33.84
CA PRO A 13 -20.72 -9.24 32.53
C PRO A 13 -21.57 -10.49 32.31
N ALA A 14 -22.88 -10.29 32.16
CA ALA A 14 -23.79 -11.34 31.73
C ALA A 14 -23.38 -11.78 30.32
N ILE A 15 -22.80 -12.97 30.20
CA ILE A 15 -22.46 -13.60 28.91
C ILE A 15 -23.79 -13.98 28.26
N THR A 16 -24.37 -13.07 27.47
CA THR A 16 -25.79 -13.18 27.06
C THR A 16 -25.96 -13.51 25.58
N SER A 17 -24.89 -13.66 24.77
CA SER A 17 -25.06 -14.08 23.38
C SER A 17 -23.98 -15.04 22.87
N GLN A 18 -24.38 -16.05 22.07
CA GLN A 18 -23.46 -16.98 21.39
C GLN A 18 -22.46 -16.30 20.45
N ASN A 19 -22.67 -15.01 20.15
CA ASN A 19 -21.90 -14.24 19.19
C ASN A 19 -20.95 -13.22 19.83
N ASP A 20 -20.75 -13.18 21.14
CA ASP A 20 -19.85 -12.18 21.72
C ASP A 20 -18.36 -12.52 21.48
N ILE A 21 -17.50 -11.49 21.48
CA ILE A 21 -16.04 -11.66 21.53
C ILE A 21 -15.67 -11.85 23.00
N VAL A 22 -15.25 -13.05 23.35
CA VAL A 22 -14.95 -13.41 24.75
C VAL A 22 -13.46 -13.64 24.92
N ILE A 23 -12.86 -12.94 25.86
CA ILE A 23 -11.46 -13.08 26.27
C ILE A 23 -11.44 -13.74 27.63
N HIS A 24 -10.69 -14.83 27.76
CA HIS A 24 -10.44 -15.49 29.04
C HIS A 24 -8.95 -15.49 29.38
N GLY A 25 -8.65 -15.02 30.59
CA GLY A 25 -7.32 -15.07 31.18
C GLY A 25 -6.24 -14.29 30.42
N ALA A 26 -6.52 -13.07 29.99
CA ALA A 26 -5.51 -12.23 29.37
C ALA A 26 -4.46 -11.73 30.39
N ARG A 27 -3.19 -11.95 30.08
CA ARG A 27 -2.02 -11.66 30.92
C ARG A 27 -0.90 -10.90 30.19
N THR A 28 -1.13 -10.51 28.94
CA THR A 28 -0.18 -9.71 28.16
C THR A 28 0.22 -8.42 28.90
N HIS A 29 1.53 -8.19 29.04
CA HIS A 29 2.12 -7.09 29.79
C HIS A 29 1.69 -7.03 31.27
N ASN A 30 0.84 -6.06 31.62
CA ASN A 30 0.42 -5.81 33.01
C ASN A 30 -1.02 -6.25 33.31
N LEU A 31 -1.64 -6.99 32.38
CA LEU A 31 -2.96 -7.56 32.58
C LEU A 31 -2.91 -8.66 33.65
N LYS A 32 -3.85 -8.60 34.61
CA LYS A 32 -3.92 -9.54 35.74
C LYS A 32 -5.00 -10.59 35.53
N ASN A 33 -4.76 -11.52 34.59
CA ASN A 33 -5.67 -12.62 34.25
C ASN A 33 -7.10 -12.14 33.94
N VAL A 34 -7.21 -11.15 33.06
CA VAL A 34 -8.47 -10.44 32.77
C VAL A 34 -9.39 -11.33 31.93
N THR A 35 -10.64 -11.47 32.37
CA THR A 35 -11.72 -12.11 31.61
C THR A 35 -12.80 -11.08 31.32
N VAL A 36 -13.12 -10.89 30.04
CA VAL A 36 -14.07 -9.86 29.57
C VAL A 36 -14.78 -10.33 28.31
N SER A 37 -16.03 -9.90 28.15
CA SER A 37 -16.83 -10.16 26.95
C SER A 37 -17.23 -8.84 26.29
N PHE A 38 -17.14 -8.79 24.97
CA PHE A 38 -17.45 -7.64 24.14
C PHE A 38 -18.57 -8.00 23.15
N PRO A 39 -19.69 -7.26 23.12
CA PRO A 39 -20.77 -7.52 22.17
C PRO A 39 -20.32 -7.19 20.75
N ARG A 40 -20.57 -8.08 19.79
CA ARG A 40 -20.22 -7.84 18.37
C ARG A 40 -21.08 -6.73 17.75
N ASN A 41 -20.56 -6.14 16.67
CA ASN A 41 -21.23 -5.09 15.89
C ASN A 41 -21.64 -3.87 16.72
N LYS A 42 -20.86 -3.56 17.76
CA LYS A 42 -21.02 -2.37 18.59
C LYS A 42 -19.76 -1.53 18.55
N PHE A 43 -19.95 -0.21 18.70
CA PHE A 43 -18.86 0.71 18.95
C PHE A 43 -18.49 0.63 20.44
N ILE A 44 -17.34 0.03 20.74
CA ILE A 44 -16.89 -0.23 22.11
C ILE A 44 -15.75 0.72 22.43
N VAL A 45 -15.89 1.43 23.55
CA VAL A 45 -14.86 2.34 24.06
C VAL A 45 -14.21 1.71 25.29
N VAL A 46 -12.90 1.52 25.23
CA VAL A 46 -12.09 1.07 26.38
C VAL A 46 -11.45 2.30 27.02
N THR A 47 -11.80 2.57 28.28
CA THR A 47 -11.34 3.75 29.02
C THR A 47 -10.65 3.36 30.34
N GLY A 48 -9.88 4.29 30.91
CA GLY A 48 -9.11 4.09 32.14
C GLY A 48 -7.84 4.92 32.21
N VAL A 49 -7.25 5.04 33.40
CA VAL A 49 -6.03 5.81 33.67
C VAL A 49 -4.84 5.37 32.81
N SER A 50 -3.87 6.26 32.57
CA SER A 50 -2.65 5.89 31.83
C SER A 50 -1.97 4.68 32.49
N GLY A 51 -1.48 3.74 31.67
CA GLY A 51 -0.88 2.49 32.17
C GLY A 51 -1.86 1.43 32.69
N SER A 52 -3.18 1.64 32.66
CA SER A 52 -4.17 0.65 33.17
C SER A 52 -4.31 -0.65 32.36
N GLY A 53 -3.48 -0.86 31.31
CA GLY A 53 -3.54 -2.05 30.46
C GLY A 53 -4.51 -1.97 29.28
N LYS A 54 -5.02 -0.78 28.91
CA LYS A 54 -5.93 -0.60 27.76
C LYS A 54 -5.31 -1.09 26.46
N SER A 55 -4.15 -0.54 26.10
CA SER A 55 -3.41 -0.94 24.90
C SER A 55 -2.99 -2.39 24.96
N SER A 56 -2.63 -2.90 26.14
CA SER A 56 -2.30 -4.31 26.35
C SER A 56 -3.48 -5.24 26.05
N LEU A 57 -4.71 -4.83 26.38
CA LEU A 57 -5.92 -5.58 26.05
C LEU A 57 -6.32 -5.43 24.58
N THR A 58 -6.33 -4.21 24.04
CA THR A 58 -6.88 -3.93 22.70
C THR A 58 -5.87 -4.18 21.58
N ILE A 59 -4.64 -3.71 21.73
CA ILE A 59 -3.59 -3.79 20.69
C ILE A 59 -2.78 -5.07 20.87
N ASP A 60 -2.15 -5.22 22.04
CA ASP A 60 -1.18 -6.31 22.25
C ASP A 60 -1.84 -7.69 22.43
N THR A 61 -3.14 -7.75 22.77
CA THR A 61 -3.90 -9.00 22.91
C THR A 61 -4.91 -9.19 21.78
N LEU A 62 -5.95 -8.35 21.69
CA LEU A 62 -7.03 -8.53 20.72
C LEU A 62 -6.56 -8.38 19.26
N PHE A 63 -5.90 -7.27 18.93
CA PHE A 63 -5.42 -7.04 17.56
C PHE A 63 -4.33 -8.03 17.18
N ALA A 64 -3.35 -8.27 18.06
CA ALA A 64 -2.29 -9.25 17.83
C ALA A 64 -2.85 -10.66 17.54
N GLU A 65 -3.81 -11.13 18.35
CA GLU A 65 -4.44 -12.43 18.13
C GLU A 65 -5.31 -12.45 16.85
N GLY A 66 -6.00 -11.36 16.54
CA GLY A 66 -6.83 -11.24 15.34
C GLY A 66 -6.00 -11.27 14.05
N GLN A 67 -4.88 -10.56 14.04
CA GLN A 67 -3.93 -10.56 12.93
C GLN A 67 -3.24 -11.93 12.79
N ARG A 68 -2.83 -12.56 13.91
CA ARG A 68 -2.24 -13.91 13.92
C ARG A 68 -3.20 -14.95 13.33
N ARG A 69 -4.46 -14.98 13.77
CA ARG A 69 -5.46 -15.93 13.24
C ARG A 69 -5.77 -15.71 11.76
N TYR A 70 -5.81 -14.45 11.32
CA TYR A 70 -5.99 -14.15 9.90
C TYR A 70 -4.79 -14.64 9.08
N ALA A 71 -3.57 -14.40 9.55
CA ALA A 71 -2.35 -14.92 8.95
C ALA A 71 -2.34 -16.46 8.85
N GLU A 72 -2.83 -17.16 9.88
CA GLU A 72 -2.93 -18.63 9.88
C GLU A 72 -3.90 -19.18 8.83
N SER A 73 -4.87 -18.38 8.38
CA SER A 73 -5.81 -18.75 7.31
C SER A 73 -5.25 -18.58 5.89
N LEU A 74 -4.07 -17.95 5.74
CA LEU A 74 -3.44 -17.74 4.44
C LEU A 74 -2.67 -18.99 3.95
N SER A 75 -2.26 -18.96 2.68
CA SER A 75 -1.55 -20.07 2.04
C SER A 75 -0.28 -20.48 2.81
N ALA A 76 0.13 -21.76 2.67
CA ALA A 76 1.32 -22.28 3.34
C ALA A 76 2.58 -21.45 3.03
N TYR A 77 2.69 -20.94 1.80
CA TYR A 77 3.75 -20.02 1.38
C TYR A 77 3.67 -18.67 2.11
N ALA A 78 2.49 -18.05 2.17
CA ALA A 78 2.31 -16.76 2.86
C ALA A 78 2.67 -16.85 4.36
N ARG A 79 2.34 -17.99 5.01
CA ARG A 79 2.70 -18.26 6.41
C ARG A 79 4.21 -18.29 6.65
N GLN A 80 5.04 -18.56 5.64
CA GLN A 80 6.50 -18.55 5.76
C GLN A 80 7.08 -17.13 5.86
N PHE A 81 6.43 -16.14 5.21
CA PHE A 81 6.88 -14.74 5.18
C PHE A 81 6.27 -13.88 6.28
N MET A 82 5.11 -14.26 6.78
CA MET A 82 4.58 -13.65 7.99
C MET A 82 5.42 -14.15 9.16
N SER A 83 6.24 -13.26 9.72
CA SER A 83 6.98 -13.50 10.95
C SER A 83 6.08 -14.24 11.95
N ARG A 84 6.63 -15.23 12.65
CA ARG A 84 5.92 -15.92 13.74
C ARG A 84 5.46 -14.85 14.73
N MET A 85 4.23 -14.38 14.56
CA MET A 85 3.67 -13.35 15.42
C MET A 85 3.66 -13.93 16.82
N ALA A 86 4.30 -13.24 17.76
CA ALA A 86 4.32 -13.68 19.13
C ALA A 86 2.87 -13.87 19.59
N LYS A 87 2.53 -15.09 20.00
CA LYS A 87 1.20 -15.39 20.51
C LYS A 87 1.04 -14.62 21.82
N PRO A 88 0.00 -13.79 21.98
CA PRO A 88 -0.24 -13.08 23.23
C PRO A 88 -0.53 -14.06 24.37
N ASP A 89 -0.20 -13.67 25.60
CA ASP A 89 -0.46 -14.49 26.78
C ASP A 89 -1.94 -14.37 27.18
N VAL A 90 -2.73 -15.32 26.71
CA VAL A 90 -4.17 -15.43 26.94
C VAL A 90 -4.56 -16.91 26.89
N ASP A 91 -5.50 -17.34 27.74
CA ASP A 91 -5.95 -18.74 27.76
C ASP A 91 -6.72 -19.07 26.48
N TYR A 92 -7.75 -18.28 26.19
CA TYR A 92 -8.42 -18.35 24.89
C TYR A 92 -9.20 -17.07 24.57
N ILE A 93 -9.41 -16.85 23.27
CA ILE A 93 -10.32 -15.82 22.75
C ILE A 93 -11.32 -16.48 21.81
N LYS A 94 -12.62 -16.33 22.08
CA LYS A 94 -13.72 -16.83 21.25
C LYS A 94 -14.36 -15.69 20.45
N GLY A 95 -14.82 -15.97 19.23
CA GLY A 95 -15.60 -15.02 18.44
C GLY A 95 -14.79 -13.89 17.77
N LEU A 96 -13.46 -13.95 17.80
CA LEU A 96 -12.58 -12.91 17.25
C LEU A 96 -12.66 -12.84 15.71
N CYS A 97 -12.82 -11.63 15.18
CA CYS A 97 -12.76 -11.34 13.74
C CYS A 97 -11.32 -11.03 13.31
N PRO A 98 -11.01 -11.05 12.00
CA PRO A 98 -9.82 -10.37 11.49
C PRO A 98 -9.79 -8.93 12.00
N ALA A 99 -8.64 -8.51 12.54
CA ALA A 99 -8.51 -7.23 13.21
C ALA A 99 -7.61 -6.29 12.41
N ILE A 100 -7.97 -5.01 12.39
CA ILE A 100 -7.17 -3.93 11.80
C ILE A 100 -6.94 -2.89 12.91
N ALA A 101 -5.68 -2.60 13.21
CA ALA A 101 -5.30 -1.53 14.11
C ALA A 101 -5.15 -0.22 13.31
N ILE A 102 -5.82 0.82 13.78
CA ILE A 102 -5.64 2.19 13.29
C ILE A 102 -4.98 2.97 14.42
N GLU A 103 -3.67 3.20 14.29
CA GLU A 103 -2.84 3.85 15.29
C GLU A 103 -2.28 5.17 14.78
N GLN A 104 -2.00 6.09 15.71
CA GLN A 104 -1.21 7.29 15.41
C GLN A 104 0.30 6.98 15.35
N LYS A 105 0.68 5.91 14.63
CA LYS A 105 2.08 5.58 14.41
C LYS A 105 2.56 6.30 13.15
N VAL A 106 3.62 7.09 13.28
CA VAL A 106 4.22 7.77 12.13
C VAL A 106 4.86 6.72 11.25
N VAL A 107 4.19 6.37 10.15
CA VAL A 107 4.80 5.61 9.05
C VAL A 107 5.93 6.46 8.50
N THR A 108 7.11 5.87 8.35
CA THR A 108 8.34 6.53 7.90
C THR A 108 8.06 7.44 6.70
N ARG A 109 8.31 8.75 6.85
CA ARG A 109 8.04 9.73 5.79
C ARG A 109 9.08 9.58 4.69
N THR A 110 8.67 9.08 3.53
CA THR A 110 9.50 9.19 2.32
C THR A 110 9.27 10.58 1.71
N PRO A 111 10.32 11.30 1.25
CA PRO A 111 10.16 12.65 0.69
C PRO A 111 9.22 12.76 -0.51
N ARG A 112 8.96 11.62 -1.20
CA ARG A 112 8.09 11.55 -2.38
C ARG A 112 6.64 11.18 -2.04
N SER A 113 6.34 10.83 -0.79
CA SER A 113 4.98 10.49 -0.37
C SER A 113 4.18 11.76 -0.09
N THR A 114 2.97 11.82 -0.64
CA THR A 114 1.99 12.90 -0.44
C THR A 114 0.68 12.31 0.07
N VAL A 115 -0.26 13.16 0.49
CA VAL A 115 -1.62 12.72 0.83
C VAL A 115 -2.27 11.98 -0.35
N GLY A 116 -2.05 12.45 -1.57
CA GLY A 116 -2.59 11.83 -2.78
C GLY A 116 -2.04 10.42 -3.04
N SER A 117 -0.77 10.15 -2.73
CA SER A 117 -0.21 8.80 -2.86
C SER A 117 -0.64 7.88 -1.71
N MET A 118 -0.78 8.40 -0.49
CA MET A 118 -1.23 7.60 0.67
C MET A 118 -2.70 7.16 0.56
N THR A 119 -3.53 7.97 -0.09
CA THR A 119 -4.96 7.70 -0.29
C THR A 119 -5.26 7.06 -1.65
N GLU A 120 -4.24 6.78 -2.45
CA GLU A 120 -4.35 6.30 -3.85
C GLU A 120 -5.09 7.24 -4.80
N ILE A 121 -5.59 8.41 -4.33
CA ILE A 121 -6.26 9.42 -5.15
C ILE A 121 -5.37 9.85 -6.32
N TYR A 122 -4.07 9.97 -6.10
CA TYR A 122 -3.12 10.33 -7.15
C TYR A 122 -3.11 9.31 -8.30
N ASP A 123 -3.28 8.02 -8.00
CA ASP A 123 -3.31 6.98 -9.03
C ASP A 123 -4.60 7.05 -9.86
N TYR A 124 -5.73 7.35 -9.22
CA TYR A 124 -6.97 7.65 -9.95
C TYR A 124 -6.85 8.89 -10.81
N LEU A 125 -6.19 9.95 -10.31
CA LEU A 125 -5.93 11.15 -11.11
C LEU A 125 -5.04 10.84 -12.31
N ARG A 126 -3.98 10.04 -12.14
CA ARG A 126 -3.13 9.61 -13.26
C ARG A 126 -3.94 8.86 -14.31
N LEU A 127 -4.81 7.95 -13.90
CA LEU A 127 -5.68 7.23 -14.83
C LEU A 127 -6.64 8.18 -15.55
N LEU A 128 -7.24 9.12 -14.83
CA LEU A 128 -8.12 10.14 -15.39
C LEU A 128 -7.40 10.98 -16.46
N TYR A 129 -6.24 11.55 -16.14
CA TYR A 129 -5.47 12.37 -17.08
C TYR A 129 -4.90 11.55 -18.24
N ALA A 130 -4.55 10.28 -18.04
CA ALA A 130 -4.12 9.42 -19.14
C ALA A 130 -5.24 9.08 -20.12
N ARG A 131 -6.50 9.03 -19.66
CA ARG A 131 -7.66 8.62 -20.48
C ARG A 131 -8.42 9.80 -21.07
N ALA A 132 -8.56 10.89 -20.31
CA ALA A 132 -9.38 12.04 -20.66
C ALA A 132 -8.58 13.36 -20.74
N GLY A 133 -7.29 13.34 -20.38
CA GLY A 133 -6.44 14.52 -20.44
C GLY A 133 -6.14 14.91 -21.89
N ILE A 134 -6.30 16.19 -22.19
CA ILE A 134 -5.87 16.79 -23.45
C ILE A 134 -4.45 17.32 -23.22
N THR A 135 -3.49 16.80 -23.99
CA THR A 135 -2.08 17.20 -23.88
C THR A 135 -1.85 18.48 -24.68
N TYR A 136 -1.19 19.46 -24.07
CA TYR A 136 -0.79 20.71 -24.72
C TYR A 136 0.74 20.83 -24.72
N SER A 137 1.30 21.36 -25.81
CA SER A 137 2.73 21.65 -25.91
C SER A 137 3.09 22.83 -25.00
N PRO A 138 4.12 22.71 -24.14
CA PRO A 138 4.52 23.79 -23.24
C PRO A 138 5.19 24.98 -23.97
N ILE A 139 5.70 24.77 -25.19
CA ILE A 139 6.38 25.81 -25.98
C ILE A 139 5.37 26.52 -26.88
N SER A 140 4.51 25.77 -27.57
CA SER A 140 3.61 26.34 -28.58
C SER A 140 2.17 26.57 -28.09
N GLY A 141 1.78 25.99 -26.95
CA GLY A 141 0.42 26.03 -26.42
C GLY A 141 -0.61 25.25 -27.24
N LYS A 142 -0.21 24.59 -28.34
CA LYS A 142 -1.11 23.83 -29.22
C LYS A 142 -1.42 22.45 -28.62
N VAL A 143 -2.61 21.94 -28.93
CA VAL A 143 -3.01 20.56 -28.61
C VAL A 143 -2.07 19.59 -29.33
N VAL A 144 -1.46 18.68 -28.57
CA VAL A 144 -0.63 17.60 -29.10
C VAL A 144 -1.54 16.57 -29.75
N LYS A 145 -1.21 16.20 -30.97
CA LYS A 145 -1.92 15.20 -31.76
C LYS A 145 -0.95 14.11 -32.15
N LYS A 146 -1.49 12.99 -32.60
CA LYS A 146 -0.68 11.98 -33.27
C LYS A 146 -0.36 12.51 -34.66
N ASP A 147 0.93 12.63 -34.98
CA ASP A 147 1.39 13.01 -36.31
C ASP A 147 1.39 11.78 -37.22
N ASP A 148 1.00 11.99 -38.48
CA ASP A 148 1.13 11.00 -39.55
C ASP A 148 2.40 11.23 -40.38
N VAL A 149 2.76 10.27 -41.23
CA VAL A 149 3.95 10.34 -42.09
C VAL A 149 3.94 11.63 -42.94
N THR A 150 2.77 12.02 -43.44
CA THR A 150 2.60 13.24 -44.24
C THR A 150 2.96 14.48 -43.45
N ASP A 151 2.54 14.56 -42.18
CA ASP A 151 2.82 15.72 -41.31
C ASP A 151 4.34 15.88 -41.10
N VAL A 152 5.03 14.76 -40.89
CA VAL A 152 6.49 14.74 -40.73
C VAL A 152 7.20 15.16 -42.03
N VAL A 153 6.77 14.65 -43.19
CA VAL A 153 7.35 15.03 -44.49
C VAL A 153 7.12 16.51 -44.76
N GLN A 154 5.91 17.02 -44.50
CA GLN A 154 5.59 18.44 -44.65
C GLN A 154 6.45 19.30 -43.71
N ALA A 155 6.64 18.89 -42.45
CA ALA A 155 7.51 19.60 -41.53
C ALA A 155 8.96 19.68 -42.04
N ILE A 156 9.48 18.61 -42.66
CA ILE A 156 10.82 18.59 -43.26
C ILE A 156 10.89 19.52 -44.48
N LEU A 157 9.86 19.54 -45.34
CA LEU A 157 9.84 20.39 -46.54
C LEU A 157 9.76 21.89 -46.23
N HIS A 158 9.23 22.27 -45.07
CA HIS A 158 9.19 23.68 -44.62
C HIS A 158 10.51 24.17 -44.03
N LEU A 159 11.53 23.30 -43.90
CA LEU A 159 12.84 23.70 -43.43
C LEU A 159 13.59 24.52 -44.51
N PRO A 160 14.47 25.47 -44.10
CA PRO A 160 15.28 26.26 -45.02
C PRO A 160 16.03 25.42 -46.06
N GLN A 161 15.98 25.87 -47.32
CA GLN A 161 16.69 25.20 -48.40
C GLN A 161 18.20 25.17 -48.12
N GLY A 162 18.83 24.00 -48.32
CA GLY A 162 20.25 23.78 -48.03
C GLY A 162 20.56 23.30 -46.61
N GLN A 163 19.55 23.20 -45.73
CA GLN A 163 19.73 22.62 -44.39
C GLN A 163 20.04 21.11 -44.49
N ARG A 164 21.12 20.68 -43.82
CA ARG A 164 21.51 19.27 -43.72
C ARG A 164 20.84 18.62 -42.51
N LEU A 165 20.27 17.44 -42.69
CA LEU A 165 19.52 16.71 -41.67
C LEU A 165 20.06 15.28 -41.55
N TYR A 166 19.98 14.72 -40.35
CA TYR A 166 20.22 13.30 -40.10
C TYR A 166 18.88 12.62 -39.80
N ILE A 167 18.50 11.62 -40.60
CA ILE A 167 17.34 10.78 -40.32
C ILE A 167 17.84 9.59 -39.50
N LEU A 168 17.43 9.56 -38.24
CA LEU A 168 17.82 8.52 -37.29
C LEU A 168 16.60 7.64 -36.97
N SER A 169 16.86 6.35 -36.78
CA SER A 169 15.87 5.40 -36.24
C SER A 169 16.48 4.74 -35.01
N THR A 170 15.67 4.58 -33.96
CA THR A 170 16.10 3.86 -32.76
C THR A 170 16.35 2.40 -33.08
N MET A 171 17.50 1.86 -32.68
CA MET A 171 17.77 0.42 -32.79
C MET A 171 16.90 -0.32 -31.76
N PRO A 172 16.16 -1.37 -32.16
CA PRO A 172 15.34 -2.12 -31.22
C PRO A 172 16.26 -2.84 -30.22
N ALA A 173 16.27 -2.39 -28.96
CA ALA A 173 16.93 -3.10 -27.88
C ALA A 173 16.09 -4.31 -27.45
N ASN A 174 16.03 -5.32 -28.32
CA ASN A 174 15.47 -6.61 -27.95
C ASN A 174 16.49 -7.28 -27.04
N GLY A 175 16.31 -7.21 -25.72
CA GLY A 175 17.21 -7.74 -24.69
C GLY A 175 17.48 -9.26 -24.73
N LYS A 176 17.20 -9.91 -25.85
CA LYS A 176 17.49 -11.31 -26.17
C LYS A 176 18.75 -11.47 -27.04
N ARG A 177 19.27 -10.41 -27.67
CA ARG A 177 20.41 -10.47 -28.60
C ARG A 177 21.56 -9.59 -28.12
N ASP A 178 22.78 -10.01 -28.42
CA ASP A 178 23.97 -9.19 -28.18
C ASP A 178 24.03 -8.03 -29.18
N LEU A 179 24.65 -6.92 -28.77
CA LEU A 179 24.76 -5.70 -29.57
C LEU A 179 25.49 -5.96 -30.90
N LYS A 180 26.49 -6.84 -30.91
CA LYS A 180 27.20 -7.23 -32.14
C LYS A 180 26.27 -7.92 -33.15
N GLU A 181 25.34 -8.75 -32.67
CA GLU A 181 24.39 -9.45 -33.53
C GLU A 181 23.36 -8.48 -34.13
N GLU A 182 22.80 -7.58 -33.32
CA GLU A 182 21.92 -6.50 -33.79
C GLU A 182 22.61 -5.64 -34.85
N LEU A 183 23.86 -5.21 -34.61
CA LEU A 183 24.63 -4.42 -35.57
C LEU A 183 24.90 -5.17 -36.87
N ASN A 184 25.24 -6.46 -36.82
CA ASN A 184 25.42 -7.27 -38.01
C ASN A 184 24.12 -7.40 -38.82
N ILE A 185 22.96 -7.51 -38.16
CA ILE A 185 21.66 -7.53 -38.83
C ILE A 185 21.39 -6.18 -39.53
N GLN A 186 21.65 -5.05 -38.87
CA GLN A 186 21.48 -3.73 -39.49
C GLN A 186 22.45 -3.51 -40.65
N LEU A 187 23.68 -4.00 -40.52
CA LEU A 187 24.68 -3.97 -41.59
C LEU A 187 24.22 -4.80 -42.80
N GLN A 188 23.66 -5.99 -42.58
CA GLN A 188 23.07 -6.82 -43.64
C GLN A 188 21.85 -6.16 -44.31
N LYS A 189 21.11 -5.31 -43.57
CA LYS A 189 20.03 -4.48 -44.12
C LYS A 189 20.53 -3.23 -44.87
N GLY A 190 21.84 -3.00 -44.90
CA GLY A 190 22.47 -1.90 -45.63
C GLY A 190 22.73 -0.64 -44.81
N PHE A 191 22.49 -0.65 -43.49
CA PHE A 191 22.85 0.47 -42.63
C PHE A 191 24.35 0.44 -42.31
N SER A 192 25.09 1.44 -42.82
CA SER A 192 26.56 1.52 -42.66
C SER A 192 27.01 2.54 -41.60
N ARG A 193 26.08 3.32 -41.04
CA ARG A 193 26.36 4.38 -40.06
C ARG A 193 25.51 4.18 -38.82
N VAL A 194 26.15 4.33 -37.66
CA VAL A 194 25.50 4.29 -36.35
C VAL A 194 25.79 5.60 -35.64
N ALA A 195 24.75 6.21 -35.08
CA ALA A 195 24.87 7.36 -34.21
C ALA A 195 24.73 6.90 -32.77
N VAL A 196 25.75 7.17 -31.94
CA VAL A 196 25.68 6.95 -30.49
C VAL A 196 25.28 8.28 -29.86
N LEU A 197 24.02 8.38 -29.46
CA LEU A 197 23.52 9.54 -28.71
C LEU A 197 23.84 9.30 -27.24
N SER A 198 24.78 10.07 -26.68
CA SER A 198 25.02 10.09 -25.24
C SER A 198 23.81 10.73 -24.57
N ASN A 199 23.01 9.94 -23.85
CA ASN A 199 22.05 10.50 -22.91
C ASN A 199 22.84 11.13 -21.77
N GLN A 200 22.75 12.46 -21.62
CA GLN A 200 22.98 13.10 -20.32
C GLN A 200 21.80 12.83 -19.40
#